data_AF-A0A6G1YPE5-F1
#
_entry.id   AF-A0A6G1YPE5-F1
#
_cell.length_a   1.000
_cell.length_b   1.000
_cell.length_c   1.000
_cell.angle_alpha   90.00
_cell.angle_beta   90.00
_cell.angle_gamma   90.00
#
_symmetry.space_group_name_H-M   'P 1'
#
loop_
_entity.id
_entity.type
_entity.pdbx_description
1 polymer ?
#
loop_
_entity_poly.entity_id
_entity_poly.type
_entity_poly.pdbx_seq_one_letter_code
_entity_poly.pdbx_strand_id
1 'polypeptide(L)'
;MKLIKSRKLFDGVDEKENLLIGFEGDEIKYVGSKKPEEERDSEIIQEGDDIVVTPAFIDSHSHIGMVRSGEPGNEEESNEQMNSVYPLVNALHSIYMDDPSFAESVESGVLYSTVLPGSGNIIGGKAVLIRNFVQDIEQAYIMDVGIKAALGYNPRSTMEWKGNRPSTRMGAVAMLRENFIKARKMQALLQKEKKVIDEVEPITEVFMDILSGRFKMMFHVHKEDDIMVLIQLVKEFGIKAIANHCCDVHREEVFVALKASSIPIIYGPMDAFPYKVELKHESWRNAEKLLKSGAKFSVMSDHPVILQRNILYSLRHMLRFGLSKANAISKITKDAAEITGLKNIGQIKPGFKASLVVWNGDPFSLSSHPILVIGEGRTVYDQR
;
A
#
# COMPACT_ATOMS: atom_id res chain seq x y z
N MET A 1 -25.84 5.97 19.09
CA MET A 1 -25.22 5.50 17.82
C MET A 1 -25.54 6.42 16.63
N LYS A 2 -24.62 6.57 15.66
CA LYS A 2 -24.88 7.23 14.35
C LYS A 2 -25.21 6.18 13.28
N LEU A 3 -26.14 6.47 12.39
CA LEU A 3 -26.63 5.57 11.33
C LEU A 3 -26.49 6.19 9.93
N ILE A 4 -26.10 5.36 8.96
CA ILE A 4 -26.13 5.66 7.54
C ILE A 4 -27.04 4.65 6.85
N LYS A 5 -28.04 5.10 6.11
CA LYS A 5 -28.91 4.26 5.31
C LYS A 5 -28.43 4.27 3.87
N SER A 6 -28.00 3.12 3.38
CA SER A 6 -27.48 2.94 2.03
C SER A 6 -28.52 2.24 1.15
N ARG A 7 -28.67 2.72 -0.09
CA ARG A 7 -29.32 1.93 -1.15
C ARG A 7 -28.43 0.76 -1.52
N LYS A 8 -27.12 1.01 -1.65
CA LYS A 8 -26.10 0.02 -1.97
C LYS A 8 -24.92 0.13 -1.02
N LEU A 9 -24.43 -1.01 -0.56
CA LEU A 9 -23.25 -1.14 0.29
C LEU A 9 -22.27 -2.08 -0.41
N PHE A 10 -21.06 -1.60 -0.66
CA PHE A 10 -19.92 -2.47 -0.91
C PHE A 10 -19.20 -2.65 0.42
N ASP A 11 -19.24 -3.82 1.03
CA ASP A 11 -18.69 -4.01 2.38
C ASP A 11 -17.20 -4.41 2.42
N GLY A 12 -16.53 -4.38 1.27
CA GLY A 12 -15.16 -4.85 1.08
C GLY A 12 -15.05 -6.33 0.66
N VAL A 13 -16.17 -7.05 0.59
CA VAL A 13 -16.27 -8.43 0.09
C VAL A 13 -17.39 -8.55 -0.94
N ASP A 14 -18.59 -8.11 -0.58
CA ASP A 14 -19.81 -8.28 -1.36
C ASP A 14 -20.51 -6.94 -1.64
N GLU A 15 -21.40 -6.98 -2.63
CA GLU A 15 -22.39 -5.93 -2.89
C GLU A 15 -23.71 -6.30 -2.20
N LYS A 16 -24.24 -5.39 -1.39
CA LYS A 16 -25.47 -5.55 -0.61
C LYS A 16 -26.39 -4.36 -0.84
N GLU A 17 -27.68 -4.54 -0.57
CA GLU A 17 -28.69 -3.49 -0.80
C GLU A 17 -29.52 -3.20 0.45
N ASN A 18 -29.96 -1.94 0.57
CA ASN A 18 -30.93 -1.46 1.56
C ASN A 18 -30.52 -1.75 3.01
N LEU A 19 -29.27 -1.41 3.36
CA LEU A 19 -28.72 -1.66 4.69
C LEU A 19 -28.45 -0.35 5.44
N LEU A 20 -28.65 -0.43 6.76
CA LEU A 20 -28.20 0.54 7.76
C LEU A 20 -26.82 0.12 8.25
N ILE A 21 -25.89 1.08 8.25
CA ILE A 21 -24.57 0.97 8.88
C ILE A 21 -24.62 1.82 10.15
N GLY A 22 -24.44 1.19 11.30
CA GLY A 22 -24.41 1.85 12.60
C GLY A 22 -23.04 1.83 13.23
N PHE A 23 -22.58 2.97 13.72
CA PHE A 23 -21.30 3.10 14.41
C PHE A 23 -21.40 3.98 15.66
N GLU A 24 -20.52 3.70 16.62
CA GLU A 24 -20.37 4.43 17.86
C GLU A 24 -18.90 4.53 18.25
N GLY A 25 -18.47 5.72 18.66
CA GLY A 25 -17.04 6.00 18.78
C GLY A 25 -16.35 5.74 17.45
N ASP A 26 -15.27 4.97 17.48
CA ASP A 26 -14.49 4.64 16.29
C ASP A 26 -14.85 3.29 15.65
N GLU A 27 -15.91 2.62 16.10
CA GLU A 27 -16.22 1.24 15.73
C GLU A 27 -17.61 1.10 15.09
N ILE A 28 -17.69 0.29 14.05
CA ILE A 28 -18.94 -0.18 13.46
C ILE A 28 -19.56 -1.18 14.43
N LYS A 29 -20.78 -0.91 14.88
CA LYS A 29 -21.54 -1.76 15.80
C LYS A 29 -22.59 -2.61 15.08
N TYR A 30 -23.10 -2.11 13.95
CA TYR A 30 -24.26 -2.71 13.30
C TYR A 30 -24.20 -2.61 11.77
N VAL A 31 -24.61 -3.68 11.08
CA VAL A 31 -24.90 -3.68 9.64
C VAL A 31 -26.12 -4.56 9.40
N GLY A 32 -27.23 -3.99 8.93
CA GLY A 32 -28.45 -4.77 8.68
C GLY A 32 -29.63 -3.95 8.14
N SER A 33 -30.74 -4.62 7.82
CA SER A 33 -31.86 -4.01 7.08
C SER A 33 -32.89 -3.27 7.93
N LYS A 34 -32.83 -3.39 9.26
CA LYS A 34 -33.78 -2.76 10.19
C LYS A 34 -33.03 -2.06 11.31
N LYS A 35 -33.55 -0.94 11.81
CA LYS A 35 -32.97 -0.27 12.98
C LYS A 35 -33.04 -1.21 14.20
N PRO A 36 -31.96 -1.39 14.98
CA PRO A 36 -32.01 -2.18 16.22
C PRO A 36 -33.03 -1.59 17.20
N GLU A 37 -33.90 -2.42 17.79
CA GLU A 37 -34.98 -1.97 18.68
C GLU A 37 -34.47 -1.27 19.96
N GLU A 38 -33.26 -1.63 20.38
CA GLU A 38 -32.58 -1.13 21.59
C GLU A 38 -31.97 0.27 21.40
N GLU A 39 -31.85 0.74 20.15
CA GLU A 39 -31.14 1.98 19.77
C GLU A 39 -32.12 3.10 19.40
N ARG A 40 -33.07 3.41 20.31
CA ARG A 40 -34.13 4.40 20.03
C ARG A 40 -33.56 5.79 19.72
N ASP A 41 -32.48 6.18 20.39
CA ASP A 41 -31.82 7.49 20.25
C ASP A 41 -30.77 7.57 19.12
N SER A 42 -30.77 6.63 18.18
CA SER A 42 -29.83 6.68 17.05
C SER A 42 -30.17 7.80 16.06
N GLU A 43 -29.15 8.56 15.65
CA GLU A 43 -29.27 9.62 14.65
C GLU A 43 -28.97 9.08 13.24
N ILE A 44 -29.88 9.26 12.28
CA ILE A 44 -29.59 9.00 10.86
C ILE A 44 -28.86 10.23 10.33
N ILE A 45 -27.56 10.08 10.08
CA ILE A 45 -26.73 11.17 9.58
C ILE A 45 -26.76 11.26 8.06
N GLN A 46 -27.08 10.18 7.34
CA GLN A 46 -27.22 10.18 5.88
C GLN A 46 -28.19 9.10 5.39
N GLU A 47 -29.06 9.47 4.45
CA GLU A 47 -29.94 8.55 3.73
C GLU A 47 -30.27 9.07 2.32
N GLY A 48 -30.85 8.22 1.47
CA GLY A 48 -31.31 8.57 0.12
C GLY A 48 -31.28 7.38 -0.82
N ASP A 49 -32.06 7.45 -1.90
CA ASP A 49 -32.20 6.35 -2.87
C ASP A 49 -30.95 6.14 -3.73
N ASP A 50 -30.09 7.14 -3.84
CA ASP A 50 -28.84 7.09 -4.60
C ASP A 50 -27.60 6.87 -3.72
N ILE A 51 -27.78 6.73 -2.40
CA ILE A 51 -26.66 6.63 -1.46
C ILE A 51 -25.97 5.29 -1.57
N VAL A 52 -24.67 5.35 -1.89
CA VAL A 52 -23.77 4.19 -1.90
C VAL A 52 -22.71 4.34 -0.82
N VAL A 53 -22.38 3.26 -0.13
CA VAL A 53 -21.34 3.26 0.92
C VAL A 53 -20.25 2.25 0.59
N THR A 54 -18.99 2.64 0.79
CA THR A 54 -17.80 1.77 0.68
C THR A 54 -16.94 1.90 1.94
N PRO A 55 -16.08 0.93 2.28
CA PRO A 55 -14.99 1.19 3.21
C PRO A 55 -14.11 2.33 2.66
N ALA A 56 -13.45 3.03 3.58
CA ALA A 56 -12.36 3.93 3.21
C ALA A 56 -11.26 3.19 2.46
N PHE A 57 -10.71 3.84 1.45
CA PHE A 57 -9.66 3.31 0.61
C PHE A 57 -8.30 3.39 1.31
N ILE A 58 -7.44 2.46 0.92
CA ILE A 58 -6.08 2.28 1.41
C ILE A 58 -5.17 2.25 0.19
N ASP A 59 -4.26 3.21 0.11
CA ASP A 59 -3.19 3.17 -0.86
C ASP A 59 -2.01 2.36 -0.29
N SER A 60 -1.77 1.18 -0.85
CA SER A 60 -0.79 0.24 -0.31
C SER A 60 0.67 0.56 -0.71
N HIS A 61 0.90 1.58 -1.55
CA HIS A 61 2.23 2.09 -1.89
C HIS A 61 2.14 3.53 -2.37
N SER A 62 2.72 4.47 -1.62
CA SER A 62 2.66 5.89 -1.90
C SER A 62 3.92 6.63 -1.43
N HIS A 63 4.20 7.78 -2.05
CA HIS A 63 5.18 8.75 -1.58
C HIS A 63 4.55 10.07 -1.13
N ILE A 64 3.23 10.07 -0.89
CA ILE A 64 2.46 11.23 -0.40
C ILE A 64 3.10 11.86 0.84
N GLY A 65 3.17 13.19 0.87
CA GLY A 65 3.82 13.95 1.93
C GLY A 65 5.35 13.95 1.89
N MET A 66 6.01 13.07 1.13
CA MET A 66 7.46 13.12 0.87
C MET A 66 7.79 13.70 -0.50
N VAL A 67 6.86 13.58 -1.45
CA VAL A 67 6.90 14.25 -2.76
C VAL A 67 5.66 15.14 -2.84
N ARG A 68 5.80 16.39 -2.44
CA ARG A 68 4.68 17.28 -2.17
C ARG A 68 4.15 17.96 -3.43
N SER A 69 2.86 18.27 -3.41
CA SER A 69 2.22 19.06 -4.47
C SER A 69 2.80 20.48 -4.50
N GLY A 70 3.16 20.94 -5.71
CA GLY A 70 3.68 22.30 -5.91
C GLY A 70 5.19 22.46 -5.65
N GLU A 71 5.90 21.39 -5.31
CA GLU A 71 7.34 21.45 -5.03
C GLU A 71 8.21 21.03 -6.21
N PRO A 72 9.39 21.66 -6.38
CA PRO A 72 10.40 21.20 -7.32
C PRO A 72 10.88 19.79 -6.98
N GLY A 73 11.12 18.95 -7.99
CA GLY A 73 11.53 17.56 -7.78
C GLY A 73 12.89 17.39 -7.07
N ASN A 74 13.75 18.41 -7.05
CA ASN A 74 15.02 18.37 -6.31
C ASN A 74 14.87 18.68 -4.81
N GLU A 75 13.67 19.02 -4.35
CA GLU A 75 13.30 19.21 -2.94
C GLU A 75 12.54 18.00 -2.39
N GLU A 76 12.29 16.96 -3.20
CA GLU A 76 11.64 15.74 -2.73
C GLU A 76 12.50 15.00 -1.70
N GLU A 77 11.85 14.35 -0.74
CA GLU A 77 12.52 13.60 0.34
C GLU A 77 12.29 12.09 0.25
N SER A 78 11.83 11.61 -0.91
CA SER A 78 11.45 10.21 -1.09
C SER A 78 12.65 9.25 -1.24
N ASN A 79 13.84 9.72 -1.65
CA ASN A 79 15.03 8.89 -1.83
C ASN A 79 16.25 9.50 -1.13
N GLU A 80 16.83 8.76 -0.19
CA GLU A 80 18.08 9.16 0.47
C GLU A 80 19.30 8.88 -0.43
N GLN A 81 20.07 9.90 -0.74
CA GLN A 81 21.14 9.86 -1.74
C GLN A 81 22.52 9.50 -1.16
N MET A 82 22.64 9.25 0.14
CA MET A 82 23.93 9.00 0.82
C MET A 82 24.53 7.59 0.59
N ASN A 83 23.72 6.54 0.36
CA ASN A 83 24.22 5.17 0.07
C ASN A 83 23.15 4.26 -0.56
N SER A 84 23.53 3.16 -1.24
CA SER A 84 22.57 2.20 -1.84
C SER A 84 21.85 1.31 -0.83
N VAL A 85 22.48 1.04 0.31
CA VAL A 85 21.93 0.19 1.37
C VAL A 85 21.84 1.03 2.62
N TYR A 86 20.65 1.56 2.90
CA TYR A 86 20.46 2.51 3.98
C TYR A 86 19.18 2.21 4.78
N PRO A 87 19.13 1.06 5.49
CA PRO A 87 17.91 0.54 6.12
C PRO A 87 17.39 1.35 7.31
N LEU A 88 18.20 2.25 7.87
CA LEU A 88 17.85 3.05 9.04
C LEU A 88 16.99 4.28 8.71
N VAL A 89 16.85 4.62 7.42
CA VAL A 89 15.91 5.63 6.97
C VAL A 89 14.49 5.21 7.36
N ASN A 90 13.68 6.17 7.76
CA ASN A 90 12.29 5.95 8.09
C ASN A 90 11.44 6.97 7.32
N ALA A 91 10.55 6.49 6.45
CA ALA A 91 9.68 7.36 5.68
C ALA A 91 8.93 8.37 6.58
N LEU A 92 8.52 7.96 7.78
CA LEU A 92 7.81 8.82 8.74
C LEU A 92 8.50 10.17 9.00
N HIS A 93 9.83 10.21 8.96
CA HIS A 93 10.61 11.41 9.28
C HIS A 93 10.64 12.45 8.14
N SER A 94 10.11 12.10 6.97
CA SER A 94 10.08 12.96 5.78
C SER A 94 8.65 13.20 5.29
N ILE A 95 7.63 12.88 6.11
CA ILE A 95 6.22 13.12 5.77
C ILE A 95 5.80 14.50 6.29
N TYR A 96 5.36 15.34 5.37
CA TYR A 96 4.84 16.68 5.64
C TYR A 96 3.32 16.66 5.55
N MET A 97 2.66 16.68 6.70
CA MET A 97 1.20 16.55 6.80
C MET A 97 0.43 17.79 6.27
N ASP A 98 1.14 18.86 5.88
CA ASP A 98 0.58 20.06 5.26
C ASP A 98 0.49 19.97 3.71
N ASP A 99 0.96 18.87 3.11
CA ASP A 99 0.78 18.61 1.67
C ASP A 99 -0.72 18.57 1.31
N PRO A 100 -1.21 19.44 0.40
CA PRO A 100 -2.62 19.48 0.04
C PRO A 100 -3.12 18.17 -0.58
N SER A 101 -2.22 17.32 -1.07
CA SER A 101 -2.55 15.98 -1.57
C SER A 101 -3.25 15.12 -0.51
N PHE A 102 -3.01 15.35 0.79
CA PHE A 102 -3.73 14.66 1.86
C PHE A 102 -5.21 15.02 1.88
N ALA A 103 -5.54 16.32 1.82
CA ALA A 103 -6.92 16.79 1.80
C ALA A 103 -7.69 16.27 0.58
N GLU A 104 -7.08 16.34 -0.60
CA GLU A 104 -7.65 15.79 -1.84
C GLU A 104 -7.86 14.27 -1.77
N SER A 105 -6.94 13.56 -1.13
CA SER A 105 -7.03 12.11 -0.94
C SER A 105 -8.17 11.76 0.01
N VAL A 106 -8.32 12.50 1.12
CA VAL A 106 -9.44 12.33 2.06
C VAL A 106 -10.78 12.61 1.40
N GLU A 107 -10.89 13.70 0.63
CA GLU A 107 -12.07 14.05 -0.18
C GLU A 107 -12.46 12.90 -1.13
N SER A 108 -11.48 12.24 -1.76
CA SER A 108 -11.70 11.09 -2.64
C SER A 108 -11.93 9.74 -1.93
N GLY A 109 -11.93 9.73 -0.59
CA GLY A 109 -12.15 8.55 0.23
C GLY A 109 -10.91 7.71 0.56
N VAL A 110 -9.69 8.19 0.27
CA VAL A 110 -8.43 7.54 0.64
C VAL A 110 -7.96 8.05 2.00
N LEU A 111 -8.19 7.24 3.04
CA LEU A 111 -7.89 7.62 4.42
C LEU A 111 -6.57 7.06 4.95
N TYR A 112 -6.01 6.06 4.29
CA TYR A 112 -4.81 5.36 4.76
C TYR A 112 -3.80 5.18 3.63
N SER A 113 -2.52 5.38 3.95
CA SER A 113 -1.43 5.22 2.99
C SER A 113 -0.29 4.42 3.59
N THR A 114 0.27 3.47 2.84
CA THR A 114 1.61 2.96 3.12
C THR A 114 2.62 3.89 2.45
N VAL A 115 3.26 4.72 3.25
CA VAL A 115 4.30 5.64 2.80
C VAL A 115 5.66 4.97 2.97
N LEU A 116 6.45 4.98 1.91
CA LEU A 116 7.72 4.28 1.86
C LEU A 116 8.72 4.99 0.95
N PRO A 117 10.03 4.82 1.17
CA PRO A 117 11.06 5.40 0.31
C PRO A 117 10.86 5.02 -1.16
N GLY A 118 11.50 5.75 -2.06
CA GLY A 118 11.49 5.49 -3.50
C GLY A 118 12.29 4.23 -3.87
N SER A 119 12.78 4.19 -5.11
CA SER A 119 13.42 2.99 -5.69
C SER A 119 14.83 3.21 -6.23
N GLY A 120 15.45 4.36 -5.94
CA GLY A 120 16.89 4.55 -6.19
C GLY A 120 17.77 3.76 -5.20
N ASN A 121 17.19 3.39 -4.06
CA ASN A 121 17.65 2.46 -3.02
C ASN A 121 17.74 0.99 -3.44
N ILE A 122 18.86 0.26 -3.23
CA ILE A 122 18.76 -1.22 -3.11
C ILE A 122 17.95 -1.54 -1.84
N ILE A 123 18.29 -0.87 -0.73
CA ILE A 123 17.49 -0.80 0.50
C ILE A 123 17.27 0.67 0.82
N GLY A 124 16.02 1.12 0.70
CA GLY A 124 15.63 2.52 0.89
C GLY A 124 15.24 2.89 2.31
N GLY A 125 14.96 1.90 3.17
CA GLY A 125 14.55 2.13 4.56
C GLY A 125 13.13 1.69 4.86
N LYS A 126 12.59 2.14 5.98
CA LYS A 126 11.33 1.69 6.55
C LYS A 126 10.11 2.29 5.86
N ALA A 127 9.14 1.43 5.56
CA ALA A 127 7.79 1.76 5.14
C ALA A 127 6.85 1.82 6.34
N VAL A 128 6.02 2.86 6.42
CA VAL A 128 5.06 3.08 7.50
C VAL A 128 3.64 3.20 6.95
N LEU A 129 2.67 2.72 7.71
CA LEU A 129 1.26 2.93 7.43
C LEU A 129 0.77 4.13 8.24
N ILE A 130 0.08 5.07 7.58
CA ILE A 130 -0.40 6.31 8.18
C ILE A 130 -1.88 6.57 7.93
N ARG A 131 -2.46 7.45 8.75
CA ARG A 131 -3.73 8.15 8.50
C ARG A 131 -3.46 9.42 7.69
N ASN A 132 -4.30 9.67 6.70
CA ASN A 132 -4.23 10.87 5.86
C ASN A 132 -5.01 12.08 6.42
N PHE A 133 -5.79 11.91 7.49
CA PHE A 133 -6.83 12.86 7.93
C PHE A 133 -6.55 13.49 9.31
N VAL A 134 -5.28 13.55 9.71
CA VAL A 134 -4.83 14.09 11.01
C VAL A 134 -3.72 15.12 10.81
N GLN A 135 -3.42 15.91 11.84
CA GLN A 135 -2.62 17.13 11.71
C GLN A 135 -1.11 16.91 11.75
N ASP A 136 -0.64 15.88 12.45
CA ASP A 136 0.79 15.65 12.66
C ASP A 136 1.17 14.17 12.49
N ILE A 137 2.47 13.94 12.36
CA ILE A 137 3.05 12.62 12.07
C ILE A 137 2.85 11.62 13.21
N GLU A 138 2.74 12.07 14.46
CA GLU A 138 2.54 11.18 15.61
C GLU A 138 1.12 10.60 15.58
N GLN A 139 0.12 11.45 15.34
CA GLN A 139 -1.26 11.01 15.15
C GLN A 139 -1.44 10.19 13.85
N ALA A 140 -0.66 10.54 12.82
CA ALA A 140 -0.73 9.87 11.52
C ALA A 140 -0.21 8.44 11.60
N TYR A 141 0.89 8.20 12.30
CA TYR A 141 1.53 6.90 12.39
C TYR A 141 0.60 5.82 12.96
N ILE A 142 0.51 4.69 12.26
CA ILE A 142 -0.22 3.49 12.70
C ILE A 142 0.76 2.37 13.04
N MET A 143 1.61 1.99 12.09
CA MET A 143 2.54 0.88 12.25
C MET A 143 3.63 0.88 11.18
N ASP A 144 4.74 0.22 11.49
CA ASP A 144 5.74 -0.21 10.52
C ASP A 144 5.18 -1.33 9.63
N VAL A 145 5.30 -1.18 8.31
CA VAL A 145 4.88 -2.22 7.34
C VAL A 145 6.05 -3.12 6.96
N GLY A 146 7.23 -2.56 6.71
CA GLY A 146 8.38 -3.33 6.25
C GLY A 146 9.56 -2.48 5.83
N ILE A 147 10.53 -3.08 5.15
CA ILE A 147 11.71 -2.40 4.60
C ILE A 147 11.60 -2.34 3.08
N LYS A 148 11.62 -1.14 2.50
CA LYS A 148 11.65 -0.91 1.05
C LYS A 148 12.98 -1.34 0.47
N ALA A 149 12.91 -2.12 -0.59
CA ALA A 149 14.02 -2.55 -1.40
C ALA A 149 13.72 -2.38 -2.89
N ALA A 150 14.73 -2.39 -3.75
CA ALA A 150 14.53 -2.35 -5.20
C ALA A 150 15.44 -3.33 -5.94
N LEU A 151 14.88 -3.90 -7.01
CA LEU A 151 15.57 -4.59 -8.09
C LEU A 151 15.30 -3.84 -9.41
N GLY A 152 15.96 -4.25 -10.49
CA GLY A 152 15.74 -3.66 -11.81
C GLY A 152 16.61 -2.44 -12.09
N TYR A 153 16.09 -1.49 -12.87
CA TYR A 153 16.84 -0.36 -13.44
C TYR A 153 17.12 0.74 -12.41
N ASN A 154 16.14 1.14 -11.61
CA ASN A 154 16.27 2.30 -10.73
C ASN A 154 17.48 2.25 -9.77
N PRO A 155 17.74 1.18 -8.99
CA PRO A 155 18.86 1.17 -8.05
C PRO A 155 20.25 1.13 -8.72
N ARG A 156 20.31 0.84 -10.03
CA ARG A 156 21.55 0.85 -10.82
C ARG A 156 21.69 2.04 -11.77
N SER A 157 20.75 2.99 -11.73
CA SER A 157 20.77 4.20 -12.56
C SER A 157 21.24 5.43 -11.80
N THR A 158 21.17 5.43 -10.46
CA THR A 158 21.52 6.58 -9.59
C THR A 158 23.03 6.67 -9.32
N MET A 159 23.85 6.67 -10.38
CA MET A 159 25.32 6.62 -10.27
C MET A 159 25.93 7.95 -9.80
N GLU A 160 25.18 9.04 -9.94
CA GLU A 160 25.52 10.39 -9.50
C GLU A 160 25.29 10.63 -8.00
N TRP A 161 24.53 9.76 -7.32
CA TRP A 161 24.33 9.82 -5.88
C TRP A 161 25.57 9.32 -5.12
N LYS A 162 25.68 9.71 -3.84
CA LYS A 162 26.82 9.34 -3.00
C LYS A 162 26.78 7.85 -2.61
N GLY A 163 27.93 7.38 -2.12
CA GLY A 163 28.11 6.05 -1.55
C GLY A 163 28.40 4.96 -2.58
N ASN A 164 28.39 3.70 -2.12
CA ASN A 164 28.61 2.56 -3.00
C ASN A 164 27.35 2.34 -3.85
N ARG A 165 27.46 2.42 -5.18
CA ARG A 165 26.33 2.32 -6.12
C ARG A 165 26.59 1.23 -7.15
N PRO A 166 25.63 0.31 -7.38
CA PRO A 166 25.82 -0.73 -8.38
C PRO A 166 25.63 -0.15 -9.78
N SER A 167 26.49 -0.53 -10.71
CA SER A 167 26.32 -0.20 -12.13
C SER A 167 25.73 -1.35 -12.94
N THR A 168 25.16 -2.37 -12.28
CA THR A 168 24.52 -3.55 -12.91
C THR A 168 23.49 -4.20 -11.99
N ARG A 169 22.54 -4.95 -12.56
CA ARG A 169 21.60 -5.80 -11.79
C ARG A 169 22.34 -6.81 -10.92
N MET A 170 23.37 -7.46 -11.47
CA MET A 170 24.20 -8.41 -10.72
C MET A 170 24.93 -7.74 -9.54
N GLY A 171 25.42 -6.50 -9.73
CA GLY A 171 26.03 -5.72 -8.65
C GLY A 171 25.02 -5.38 -7.55
N ALA A 172 23.81 -4.95 -7.91
CA ALA A 172 22.75 -4.65 -6.95
C ALA A 172 22.38 -5.89 -6.11
N VAL A 173 22.22 -7.04 -6.77
CA VAL A 173 21.92 -8.31 -6.11
C VAL A 173 23.09 -8.78 -5.23
N ALA A 174 24.34 -8.62 -5.68
CA ALA A 174 25.52 -8.97 -4.89
C ALA A 174 25.60 -8.13 -3.59
N MET A 175 25.43 -6.81 -3.69
CA MET A 175 25.41 -5.92 -2.53
C MET A 175 24.30 -6.28 -1.53
N LEU A 176 23.11 -6.66 -2.02
CA LEU A 176 22.03 -7.13 -1.17
C LEU A 176 22.39 -8.45 -0.47
N ARG A 177 22.90 -9.43 -1.22
CA ARG A 177 23.33 -10.74 -0.69
C ARG A 177 24.42 -10.61 0.36
N GLU A 178 25.41 -9.74 0.15
CA GLU A 178 26.50 -9.51 1.10
C GLU A 178 25.98 -9.14 2.49
N ASN A 179 24.98 -8.25 2.57
CA ASN A 179 24.40 -7.82 3.83
C ASN A 179 23.64 -8.96 4.53
N PHE A 180 22.89 -9.77 3.79
CA PHE A 180 22.24 -10.96 4.37
C PHE A 180 23.24 -12.00 4.86
N ILE A 181 24.32 -12.24 4.11
CA ILE A 181 25.39 -13.17 4.50
C ILE A 181 26.08 -12.66 5.77
N LYS A 182 26.37 -11.35 5.86
CA LYS A 182 26.92 -10.72 7.07
C LYS A 182 25.98 -10.93 8.27
N ALA A 183 24.69 -10.67 8.11
CA ALA A 183 23.69 -10.86 9.17
C ALA A 183 23.60 -12.33 9.64
N ARG A 184 23.56 -13.31 8.72
CA ARG A 184 23.59 -14.74 9.08
C ARG A 184 24.87 -15.13 9.85
N LYS A 185 26.02 -14.64 9.40
CA LYS A 185 27.30 -14.86 10.11
C LYS A 185 27.26 -14.26 11.50
N MET A 186 26.72 -13.05 11.65
CA MET A 186 26.58 -12.39 12.95
C MET A 186 25.63 -13.16 13.89
N GLN A 187 24.47 -13.61 13.40
CA GLN A 187 23.56 -14.48 14.16
C GLN A 187 24.27 -15.73 14.68
N ALA A 188 25.10 -16.37 13.83
CA ALA A 188 25.86 -17.54 14.24
C ALA A 188 26.97 -17.23 15.26
N LEU A 189 27.55 -16.02 15.26
CA LEU A 189 28.51 -15.59 16.27
C LEU A 189 27.84 -15.29 17.61
N LEU A 190 26.69 -14.63 17.59
CA LEU A 190 25.86 -14.37 18.79
C LEU A 190 25.40 -15.67 19.44
N GLN A 191 24.91 -16.64 18.66
CA GLN A 191 24.50 -17.96 19.16
C GLN A 191 25.65 -18.76 19.78
N LYS A 192 26.89 -18.50 19.35
CA LYS A 192 28.10 -19.14 19.90
C LYS A 192 28.73 -18.32 21.02
N GLU A 193 28.07 -17.24 21.47
CA GLU A 193 28.55 -16.31 22.50
C GLU A 193 29.93 -15.73 22.17
N LYS A 194 30.29 -15.65 20.89
CA LYS A 194 31.55 -15.05 20.40
C LYS A 194 31.47 -13.55 20.20
N LYS A 195 30.25 -13.02 20.21
CA LYS A 195 29.88 -11.61 20.10
C LYS A 195 28.68 -11.36 21.00
N VAL A 196 28.53 -10.12 21.44
CA VAL A 196 27.32 -9.64 22.11
C VAL A 196 26.55 -8.67 21.20
N ILE A 197 25.26 -8.47 21.49
CA ILE A 197 24.39 -7.65 20.63
C ILE A 197 24.90 -6.20 20.49
N ASP A 198 25.49 -5.63 21.55
CA ASP A 198 26.04 -4.27 21.55
C ASP A 198 27.24 -4.08 20.60
N GLU A 199 27.84 -5.17 20.11
CA GLU A 199 28.93 -5.13 19.12
C GLU A 199 28.43 -5.24 17.68
N VAL A 200 27.12 -5.38 17.45
CA VAL A 200 26.54 -5.52 16.12
C VAL A 200 26.33 -4.15 15.51
N GLU A 201 26.72 -3.99 14.24
CA GLU A 201 26.46 -2.76 13.52
C GLU A 201 24.94 -2.58 13.29
N PRO A 202 24.37 -1.38 13.46
CA PRO A 202 22.93 -1.15 13.33
C PRO A 202 22.32 -1.62 11.99
N ILE A 203 23.07 -1.48 10.89
CA ILE A 203 22.63 -1.99 9.58
C ILE A 203 22.49 -3.52 9.63
N THR A 204 23.46 -4.21 10.22
CA THR A 204 23.44 -5.68 10.35
C THR A 204 22.26 -6.13 11.20
N GLU A 205 21.93 -5.42 12.29
CA GLU A 205 20.74 -5.70 13.10
C GLU A 205 19.44 -5.66 12.27
N VAL A 206 19.26 -4.68 11.39
CA VAL A 206 18.06 -4.62 10.54
C VAL A 206 17.99 -5.84 9.61
N PHE A 207 19.11 -6.27 9.03
CA PHE A 207 19.12 -7.49 8.22
C PHE A 207 18.85 -8.76 9.05
N MET A 208 19.26 -8.81 10.31
CA MET A 208 18.89 -9.88 11.24
C MET A 208 17.39 -9.88 11.55
N ASP A 209 16.80 -8.71 11.75
CA ASP A 209 15.36 -8.55 11.94
C ASP A 209 14.58 -9.02 10.70
N ILE A 210 15.06 -8.72 9.49
CA ILE A 210 14.46 -9.24 8.25
C ILE A 210 14.56 -10.77 8.18
N LEU A 211 15.74 -11.34 8.50
CA LEU A 211 15.94 -12.80 8.51
C LEU A 211 15.08 -13.52 9.55
N SER A 212 14.78 -12.88 10.68
CA SER A 212 13.88 -13.42 11.71
C SER A 212 12.40 -13.34 11.32
N GLY A 213 12.08 -12.61 10.25
CA GLY A 213 10.71 -12.38 9.81
C GLY A 213 9.96 -11.31 10.62
N ARG A 214 10.67 -10.51 11.44
CA ARG A 214 10.15 -9.32 12.13
C ARG A 214 9.74 -8.25 11.12
N PHE A 215 10.58 -7.99 10.13
CA PHE A 215 10.24 -7.14 8.99
C PHE A 215 10.11 -7.96 7.71
N LYS A 216 9.05 -7.66 6.94
CA LYS A 216 8.94 -8.08 5.54
C LYS A 216 9.64 -7.06 4.65
N MET A 217 10.10 -7.50 3.48
CA MET A 217 10.68 -6.63 2.48
C MET A 217 9.66 -6.25 1.41
N MET A 218 9.62 -4.98 1.03
CA MET A 218 8.76 -4.43 -0.01
C MET A 218 9.62 -4.13 -1.23
N PHE A 219 9.62 -5.02 -2.22
CA PHE A 219 10.52 -4.96 -3.37
C PHE A 219 9.89 -4.24 -4.55
N HIS A 220 10.42 -3.06 -4.90
CA HIS A 220 10.22 -2.48 -6.23
C HIS A 220 10.78 -3.43 -7.29
N VAL A 221 9.90 -3.93 -8.18
CA VAL A 221 10.29 -4.82 -9.26
C VAL A 221 9.31 -4.71 -10.44
N HIS A 222 9.80 -4.44 -11.64
CA HIS A 222 8.95 -4.38 -12.83
C HIS A 222 9.06 -5.63 -13.70
N LYS A 223 10.29 -6.07 -13.97
CA LYS A 223 10.60 -7.06 -14.99
C LYS A 223 10.48 -8.50 -14.47
N GLU A 224 10.03 -9.39 -15.35
CA GLU A 224 9.89 -10.83 -15.06
C GLU A 224 11.20 -11.49 -14.60
N ASP A 225 12.34 -11.13 -15.21
CA ASP A 225 13.66 -11.65 -14.81
C ASP A 225 14.02 -11.22 -13.39
N ASP A 226 13.77 -9.95 -13.05
CA ASP A 226 14.01 -9.41 -11.71
C ASP A 226 13.05 -10.05 -10.68
N ILE A 227 11.84 -10.46 -11.08
CA ILE A 227 10.92 -11.25 -10.24
C ILE A 227 11.44 -12.66 -9.98
N MET A 228 12.02 -13.32 -10.98
CA MET A 228 12.65 -14.63 -10.76
C MET A 228 13.83 -14.51 -9.80
N VAL A 229 14.60 -13.42 -9.86
CA VAL A 229 15.66 -13.11 -8.89
C VAL A 229 15.08 -12.86 -7.49
N LEU A 230 13.98 -12.11 -7.37
CA LEU A 230 13.29 -11.93 -6.10
C LEU A 230 12.88 -13.28 -5.48
N ILE A 231 12.28 -14.18 -6.28
CA ILE A 231 11.90 -15.52 -5.82
C ILE A 231 13.12 -16.32 -5.36
N GLN A 232 14.26 -16.22 -6.07
CA GLN A 232 15.51 -16.86 -5.64
C GLN A 232 15.99 -16.31 -4.30
N LEU A 233 15.99 -14.99 -4.11
CA LEU A 233 16.41 -14.36 -2.85
C LEU A 233 15.51 -14.76 -1.68
N VAL A 234 14.20 -14.83 -1.89
CA VAL A 234 13.23 -15.32 -0.90
C VAL A 234 13.56 -16.76 -0.49
N LYS A 235 13.83 -17.65 -1.45
CA LYS A 235 14.21 -19.05 -1.17
C LYS A 235 15.58 -19.17 -0.49
N GLU A 236 16.55 -18.36 -0.92
CA GLU A 236 17.93 -18.38 -0.41
C GLU A 236 18.01 -17.90 1.04
N PHE A 237 17.26 -16.84 1.38
CA PHE A 237 17.35 -16.20 2.69
C PHE A 237 16.21 -16.55 3.65
N GLY A 238 15.10 -17.10 3.17
CA GLY A 238 13.91 -17.40 3.98
C GLY A 238 13.15 -16.15 4.40
N ILE A 239 13.29 -15.04 3.66
CA ILE A 239 12.70 -13.75 3.99
C ILE A 239 11.23 -13.65 3.54
N LYS A 240 10.43 -12.85 4.25
CA LYS A 240 9.07 -12.48 3.81
C LYS A 240 9.15 -11.30 2.85
N ALA A 241 8.46 -11.37 1.72
CA ALA A 241 8.50 -10.33 0.70
C ALA A 241 7.11 -9.93 0.19
N ILE A 242 6.99 -8.69 -0.28
CA ILE A 242 5.89 -8.16 -1.09
C ILE A 242 6.50 -7.64 -2.39
N ALA A 243 5.94 -8.01 -3.55
CA ALA A 243 6.37 -7.46 -4.83
C ALA A 243 5.58 -6.17 -5.14
N ASN A 244 6.27 -5.05 -5.28
CA ASN A 244 5.70 -3.78 -5.72
C ASN A 244 5.87 -3.62 -7.23
N HIS A 245 4.84 -3.09 -7.86
CA HIS A 245 4.70 -2.77 -9.28
C HIS A 245 4.36 -3.94 -10.19
N CYS A 246 5.35 -4.76 -10.58
CA CYS A 246 5.21 -5.84 -11.55
C CYS A 246 4.68 -5.40 -12.93
N CYS A 247 4.90 -4.14 -13.33
CA CYS A 247 4.27 -3.55 -14.52
C CYS A 247 4.75 -4.13 -15.87
N ASP A 248 5.95 -4.70 -15.98
CA ASP A 248 6.47 -5.33 -17.22
C ASP A 248 6.19 -6.84 -17.28
N VAL A 249 5.48 -7.38 -16.29
CA VAL A 249 5.05 -8.78 -16.29
C VAL A 249 3.93 -8.96 -17.31
N HIS A 250 4.23 -9.69 -18.37
CA HIS A 250 3.32 -9.92 -19.49
C HIS A 250 3.05 -11.40 -19.74
N ARG A 251 3.57 -12.28 -18.87
CA ARG A 251 3.27 -13.72 -18.80
C ARG A 251 2.55 -14.08 -17.51
N GLU A 252 1.49 -14.86 -17.62
CA GLU A 252 0.67 -15.30 -16.47
C GLU A 252 1.48 -16.17 -15.51
N GLU A 253 2.39 -16.98 -16.04
CA GLU A 253 3.21 -17.94 -15.29
C GLU A 253 4.10 -17.25 -14.25
N VAL A 254 4.50 -16.00 -14.49
CA VAL A 254 5.30 -15.21 -13.56
C VAL A 254 4.47 -14.81 -12.34
N PHE A 255 3.20 -14.44 -12.52
CA PHE A 255 2.28 -14.19 -11.42
C PHE A 255 1.95 -15.49 -10.66
N VAL A 256 1.79 -16.61 -11.37
CA VAL A 256 1.63 -17.93 -10.76
C VAL A 256 2.86 -18.30 -9.90
N ALA A 257 4.07 -17.99 -10.37
CA ALA A 257 5.30 -18.23 -9.62
C ALA A 257 5.41 -17.37 -8.34
N LEU A 258 4.96 -16.10 -8.39
CA LEU A 258 4.85 -15.23 -7.21
C LEU A 258 3.87 -15.82 -6.18
N LYS A 259 2.69 -16.26 -6.64
CA LYS A 259 1.69 -16.95 -5.81
C LYS A 259 2.25 -18.21 -5.16
N ALA A 260 2.89 -19.09 -5.94
CA ALA A 260 3.50 -20.33 -5.46
C ALA A 260 4.61 -20.07 -4.43
N SER A 261 5.25 -18.90 -4.50
CA SER A 261 6.27 -18.45 -3.54
C SER A 261 5.68 -17.68 -2.35
N SER A 262 4.35 -17.58 -2.23
CA SER A 262 3.63 -16.82 -1.19
C SER A 262 4.02 -15.34 -1.15
N ILE A 263 4.35 -14.74 -2.30
CA ILE A 263 4.70 -13.32 -2.43
C ILE A 263 3.47 -12.56 -2.94
N PRO A 264 2.76 -11.79 -2.09
CA PRO A 264 1.68 -10.94 -2.55
C PRO A 264 2.21 -9.77 -3.39
N ILE A 265 1.32 -9.19 -4.19
CA ILE A 265 1.65 -8.14 -5.16
C ILE A 265 0.91 -6.85 -4.78
N ILE A 266 1.61 -5.73 -4.77
CA ILE A 266 0.98 -4.42 -4.87
C ILE A 266 1.21 -3.96 -6.29
N TYR A 267 0.17 -4.01 -7.12
CA TYR A 267 0.26 -3.81 -8.57
C TYR A 267 -0.01 -2.35 -8.94
N GLY A 268 0.76 -1.82 -9.88
CA GLY A 268 0.63 -0.44 -10.36
C GLY A 268 1.93 0.37 -10.26
N PRO A 269 1.91 1.65 -10.64
CA PRO A 269 0.74 2.39 -11.08
C PRO A 269 0.22 1.91 -12.44
N MET A 270 -1.10 2.01 -12.65
CA MET A 270 -1.74 1.81 -13.96
C MET A 270 -2.05 3.18 -14.58
N ASP A 271 -2.04 3.26 -15.92
CA ASP A 271 -2.26 4.50 -16.69
C ASP A 271 -1.14 5.55 -16.57
N ALA A 272 0.05 5.14 -16.11
CA ALA A 272 1.26 5.94 -16.17
C ALA A 272 1.98 5.75 -17.52
N PHE A 273 2.72 6.77 -17.98
CA PHE A 273 3.51 6.67 -19.21
C PHE A 273 4.76 5.78 -18.98
N PRO A 274 4.99 4.72 -19.79
CA PRO A 274 6.14 3.84 -19.62
C PRO A 274 7.41 4.46 -20.20
N TYR A 275 8.11 5.27 -19.39
CA TYR A 275 9.32 5.99 -19.80
C TYR A 275 10.63 5.20 -19.67
N LYS A 276 10.58 3.94 -19.18
CA LYS A 276 11.77 3.10 -18.94
C LYS A 276 11.80 1.88 -19.86
N VAL A 277 12.99 1.48 -20.30
CA VAL A 277 13.18 0.23 -21.07
C VAL A 277 12.71 -1.00 -20.29
N GLU A 278 12.80 -1.00 -18.96
CA GLU A 278 12.30 -2.09 -18.14
C GLU A 278 10.76 -2.17 -18.07
N LEU A 279 10.05 -1.18 -18.64
CA LEU A 279 8.60 -1.11 -18.77
C LEU A 279 8.15 -1.34 -20.23
N LYS A 280 8.99 -1.93 -21.07
CA LYS A 280 8.75 -2.09 -22.52
C LYS A 280 7.43 -2.81 -22.84
N HIS A 281 7.00 -3.75 -22.00
CA HIS A 281 5.76 -4.52 -22.14
C HIS A 281 4.69 -4.08 -21.15
N GLU A 282 4.86 -2.92 -20.53
CA GLU A 282 3.81 -2.32 -19.71
C GLU A 282 2.53 -2.19 -20.54
N SER A 283 1.45 -2.63 -19.94
CA SER A 283 0.12 -2.52 -20.50
C SER A 283 -0.88 -2.74 -19.37
N TRP A 284 -1.91 -1.90 -19.30
CA TRP A 284 -3.07 -2.16 -18.44
C TRP A 284 -3.71 -3.54 -18.71
N ARG A 285 -3.50 -4.12 -19.91
CA ARG A 285 -3.95 -5.48 -20.27
C ARG A 285 -3.24 -6.60 -19.52
N ASN A 286 -2.07 -6.34 -18.93
CA ASN A 286 -1.39 -7.34 -18.11
C ASN A 286 -2.13 -7.61 -16.79
N ALA A 287 -3.00 -6.70 -16.35
CA ALA A 287 -3.89 -6.95 -15.21
C ALA A 287 -4.80 -8.18 -15.43
N GLU A 288 -5.19 -8.49 -16.67
CA GLU A 288 -5.97 -9.71 -16.96
C GLU A 288 -5.21 -10.98 -16.57
N LYS A 289 -3.90 -11.03 -16.86
CA LYS A 289 -3.03 -12.17 -16.53
C LYS A 289 -2.83 -12.27 -15.02
N LEU A 290 -2.68 -11.12 -14.34
CA LEU A 290 -2.64 -11.06 -12.88
C LEU A 290 -3.92 -11.65 -12.27
N LEU A 291 -5.10 -11.27 -12.78
CA LEU A 291 -6.38 -11.83 -12.34
C LEU A 291 -6.46 -13.34 -12.55
N LYS A 292 -6.15 -13.83 -13.76
CA LYS A 292 -6.20 -15.25 -14.11
C LYS A 292 -5.27 -16.12 -13.28
N SER A 293 -4.09 -15.60 -12.91
CA SER A 293 -3.14 -16.31 -12.03
C SER A 293 -3.70 -16.62 -10.63
N GLY A 294 -4.71 -15.87 -10.19
CA GLY A 294 -5.26 -15.92 -8.84
C GLY A 294 -4.22 -15.60 -7.76
N ALA A 295 -3.19 -14.81 -8.07
CA ALA A 295 -2.24 -14.28 -7.08
C ALA A 295 -2.94 -13.30 -6.14
N LYS A 296 -2.48 -13.22 -4.88
CA LYS A 296 -2.98 -12.22 -3.92
C LYS A 296 -2.40 -10.87 -4.27
N PHE A 297 -3.25 -9.88 -4.56
CA PHE A 297 -2.80 -8.53 -4.90
C PHE A 297 -3.72 -7.41 -4.41
N SER A 298 -3.13 -6.23 -4.23
CA SER A 298 -3.80 -4.92 -4.11
C SER A 298 -3.33 -3.99 -5.22
N VAL A 299 -3.96 -2.82 -5.33
CA VAL A 299 -3.59 -1.77 -6.29
C VAL A 299 -2.98 -0.58 -5.54
N MET A 300 -2.02 0.10 -6.18
CA MET A 300 -1.43 1.35 -5.69
C MET A 300 -1.67 2.51 -6.65
N SER A 301 -1.54 3.74 -6.13
CA SER A 301 -1.37 4.93 -6.97
C SER A 301 0.09 5.23 -7.33
N ASP A 302 1.04 4.77 -6.49
CA ASP A 302 2.46 5.19 -6.59
C ASP A 302 2.59 6.72 -6.59
N HIS A 303 1.74 7.40 -5.80
CA HIS A 303 1.68 8.86 -5.78
C HIS A 303 3.08 9.45 -5.58
N PRO A 304 3.49 10.42 -6.43
CA PRO A 304 2.63 11.21 -7.32
C PRO A 304 2.54 10.70 -8.78
N VAL A 305 3.05 9.51 -9.12
CA VAL A 305 3.00 8.99 -10.50
C VAL A 305 1.56 8.96 -11.02
N ILE A 306 0.65 8.41 -10.22
CA ILE A 306 -0.78 8.67 -10.32
C ILE A 306 -1.19 9.38 -9.04
N LEU A 307 -1.93 10.48 -9.15
CA LEU A 307 -2.41 11.20 -7.98
C LEU A 307 -3.30 10.28 -7.15
N GLN A 308 -3.10 10.23 -5.82
CA GLN A 308 -3.75 9.25 -4.95
C GLN A 308 -5.28 9.35 -5.01
N ARG A 309 -5.81 10.56 -5.20
CA ARG A 309 -7.24 10.82 -5.44
C ARG A 309 -7.87 10.08 -6.62
N ASN A 310 -7.04 9.59 -7.54
CA ASN A 310 -7.47 8.86 -8.74
C ASN A 310 -7.37 7.33 -8.60
N ILE A 311 -7.00 6.79 -7.44
CA ILE A 311 -6.75 5.34 -7.27
C ILE A 311 -7.97 4.47 -7.62
N LEU A 312 -9.18 4.96 -7.34
CA LEU A 312 -10.44 4.29 -7.71
C LEU A 312 -10.53 4.06 -9.23
N TYR A 313 -10.06 5.01 -10.04
CA TYR A 313 -10.12 4.90 -11.49
C TYR A 313 -9.24 3.80 -12.05
N SER A 314 -8.18 3.38 -11.34
CA SER A 314 -7.34 2.25 -11.75
C SER A 314 -8.10 0.92 -11.71
N LEU A 315 -9.16 0.82 -10.89
CA LEU A 315 -9.98 -0.38 -10.77
C LEU A 315 -10.85 -0.66 -11.99
N ARG A 316 -11.06 0.33 -12.88
CA ARG A 316 -11.83 0.15 -14.13
C ARG A 316 -11.25 -0.96 -15.01
N HIS A 317 -9.93 -1.17 -14.98
CA HIS A 317 -9.29 -2.21 -15.78
C HIS A 317 -9.67 -3.60 -15.26
N MET A 318 -9.81 -3.76 -13.94
CA MET A 318 -10.27 -5.01 -13.34
C MET A 318 -11.72 -5.32 -13.73
N LEU A 319 -12.58 -4.30 -13.76
CA LEU A 319 -13.97 -4.45 -14.23
C LEU A 319 -14.02 -4.90 -15.70
N ARG A 320 -13.17 -4.33 -16.57
CA ARG A 320 -13.08 -4.72 -17.99
C ARG A 320 -12.71 -6.20 -18.17
N PHE A 321 -11.99 -6.77 -17.21
CA PHE A 321 -11.59 -8.18 -17.19
C PHE A 321 -12.52 -9.07 -16.37
N GLY A 322 -13.73 -8.59 -16.03
CA GLY A 322 -14.79 -9.40 -15.46
C GLY A 322 -14.83 -9.45 -13.93
N LEU A 323 -14.02 -8.64 -13.23
CA LEU A 323 -14.15 -8.51 -11.79
C LEU A 323 -15.45 -7.78 -11.42
N SER A 324 -16.16 -8.25 -10.39
CA SER A 324 -17.32 -7.51 -9.84
C SER A 324 -16.88 -6.21 -9.18
N LYS A 325 -17.80 -5.24 -9.04
CA LYS A 325 -17.52 -3.96 -8.37
C LYS A 325 -17.02 -4.13 -6.94
N ALA A 326 -17.64 -5.02 -6.17
CA ALA A 326 -17.21 -5.33 -4.81
C ALA A 326 -15.77 -5.89 -4.77
N ASN A 327 -15.45 -6.86 -5.63
CA ASN A 327 -14.10 -7.44 -5.72
C ASN A 327 -13.06 -6.46 -6.28
N ALA A 328 -13.46 -5.48 -7.09
CA ALA A 328 -12.58 -4.42 -7.53
C ALA A 328 -12.27 -3.46 -6.38
N ILE A 329 -13.29 -3.00 -5.64
CA ILE A 329 -13.14 -2.16 -4.44
C ILE A 329 -12.29 -2.88 -3.38
N SER A 330 -12.38 -4.21 -3.25
CA SER A 330 -11.55 -4.98 -2.31
C SER A 330 -10.04 -4.77 -2.54
N LYS A 331 -9.60 -4.48 -3.78
CA LYS A 331 -8.18 -4.27 -4.13
C LYS A 331 -7.55 -3.02 -3.55
N ILE A 332 -8.37 -2.04 -3.13
CA ILE A 332 -7.93 -0.83 -2.43
C ILE A 332 -8.56 -0.72 -1.04
N THR A 333 -9.16 -1.81 -0.53
CA THR A 333 -9.74 -1.87 0.82
C THR A 333 -9.27 -3.14 1.53
N LYS A 334 -10.09 -4.20 1.60
CA LYS A 334 -9.75 -5.46 2.27
C LYS A 334 -8.39 -6.04 1.86
N ASP A 335 -8.13 -6.20 0.57
CA ASP A 335 -6.91 -6.87 0.10
C ASP A 335 -5.67 -6.00 0.35
N ALA A 336 -5.81 -4.67 0.25
CA ALA A 336 -4.77 -3.71 0.65
C ALA A 336 -4.50 -3.78 2.16
N ALA A 337 -5.53 -3.84 3.00
CA ALA A 337 -5.40 -4.01 4.45
C ALA A 337 -4.70 -5.32 4.81
N GLU A 338 -5.08 -6.43 4.18
CA GLU A 338 -4.47 -7.73 4.45
C GLU A 338 -3.01 -7.82 4.01
N ILE A 339 -2.62 -7.20 2.89
CA ILE A 339 -1.24 -7.21 2.39
C ILE A 339 -0.34 -6.33 3.26
N THR A 340 -0.83 -5.16 3.66
CA THR A 340 -0.10 -4.21 4.51
C THR A 340 -0.05 -4.68 5.97
N GLY A 341 -1.06 -5.43 6.42
CA GLY A 341 -1.19 -5.91 7.79
C GLY A 341 -2.11 -5.04 8.67
N LEU A 342 -2.79 -4.06 8.07
CA LEU A 342 -3.76 -3.21 8.75
C LEU A 342 -4.95 -4.06 9.22
N LYS A 343 -5.22 -4.02 10.53
CA LYS A 343 -6.29 -4.80 11.16
C LYS A 343 -7.55 -3.98 11.29
N ASN A 344 -8.70 -4.65 11.22
CA ASN A 344 -10.02 -4.10 11.51
C ASN A 344 -10.41 -2.86 10.65
N ILE A 345 -9.80 -2.70 9.47
CA ILE A 345 -10.12 -1.67 8.47
C ILE A 345 -10.20 -2.36 7.09
N GLY A 346 -10.89 -1.74 6.12
CA GLY A 346 -11.02 -2.25 4.75
C GLY A 346 -12.25 -3.13 4.53
N GLN A 347 -13.09 -3.32 5.56
CA GLN A 347 -14.40 -3.94 5.46
C GLN A 347 -15.43 -3.20 6.32
N ILE A 348 -16.70 -3.28 5.96
CA ILE A 348 -17.83 -2.73 6.73
C ILE A 348 -18.58 -3.87 7.42
N LYS A 349 -18.21 -4.14 8.67
CA LYS A 349 -18.87 -5.14 9.53
C LYS A 349 -18.64 -4.83 11.00
N PRO A 350 -19.46 -5.39 11.92
CA PRO A 350 -19.28 -5.17 13.36
C PRO A 350 -17.86 -5.47 13.85
N GLY A 351 -17.34 -4.63 14.74
CA GLY A 351 -15.98 -4.74 15.31
C GLY A 351 -14.87 -4.11 14.45
N PHE A 352 -15.19 -3.64 13.23
CA PHE A 352 -14.23 -2.91 12.38
C PHE A 352 -14.32 -1.41 12.66
N LYS A 353 -13.25 -0.67 12.37
CA LYS A 353 -13.23 0.78 12.51
C LYS A 353 -14.26 1.41 11.59
N ALA A 354 -14.94 2.44 12.07
CA ALA A 354 -15.89 3.26 11.32
C ALA A 354 -15.14 4.16 10.33
N SER A 355 -14.58 3.56 9.29
CA SER A 355 -13.89 4.24 8.19
C SER A 355 -14.68 4.04 6.90
N LEU A 356 -15.53 5.01 6.57
CA LEU A 356 -16.61 4.88 5.60
C LEU A 356 -16.56 6.03 4.60
N VAL A 357 -16.86 5.73 3.34
CA VAL A 357 -17.05 6.73 2.29
C VAL A 357 -18.48 6.63 1.80
N VAL A 358 -19.20 7.75 1.86
CA VAL A 358 -20.58 7.85 1.39
C VAL A 358 -20.59 8.64 0.10
N TRP A 359 -21.16 8.05 -0.94
CA TRP A 359 -21.19 8.55 -2.30
C TRP A 359 -22.61 9.00 -2.66
N ASN A 360 -22.71 10.00 -3.53
CA ASN A 360 -23.99 10.44 -4.13
C ASN A 360 -24.51 9.51 -5.24
N GLY A 361 -23.87 8.37 -5.47
CA GLY A 361 -24.19 7.45 -6.55
C GLY A 361 -23.17 6.31 -6.65
N ASP A 362 -23.22 5.58 -7.76
CA ASP A 362 -22.28 4.49 -8.03
C ASP A 362 -20.83 5.00 -8.13
N PRO A 363 -19.87 4.53 -7.29
CA PRO A 363 -18.49 5.02 -7.29
C PRO A 363 -17.77 4.86 -8.63
N PHE A 364 -18.23 3.97 -9.52
CA PHE A 364 -17.64 3.78 -10.84
C PHE A 364 -18.23 4.68 -11.93
N SER A 365 -19.25 5.48 -11.61
CA SER A 365 -19.72 6.54 -12.50
C SER A 365 -18.78 7.75 -12.41
N LEU A 366 -18.43 8.34 -13.56
CA LEU A 366 -17.45 9.43 -13.64
C LEU A 366 -17.89 10.71 -12.91
N SER A 367 -19.18 10.94 -12.77
CA SER A 367 -19.73 12.12 -12.08
C SER A 367 -20.00 11.88 -10.59
N SER A 368 -19.95 10.63 -10.13
CA SER A 368 -20.14 10.31 -8.71
C SER A 368 -18.93 10.76 -7.91
N HIS A 369 -19.19 11.26 -6.71
CA HIS A 369 -18.18 11.73 -5.79
C HIS A 369 -18.58 11.45 -4.34
N PRO A 370 -17.62 11.35 -3.40
CA PRO A 370 -17.93 11.30 -1.99
C PRO A 370 -18.63 12.58 -1.53
N ILE A 371 -19.67 12.44 -0.70
CA ILE A 371 -20.38 13.57 -0.09
C ILE A 371 -20.20 13.63 1.43
N LEU A 372 -19.77 12.51 2.02
CA LEU A 372 -19.45 12.39 3.45
C LEU A 372 -18.38 11.31 3.60
N VAL A 373 -17.29 11.64 4.29
CA VAL A 373 -16.23 10.70 4.64
C VAL A 373 -16.05 10.66 6.14
N ILE A 374 -16.03 9.45 6.68
CA ILE A 374 -15.89 9.19 8.11
C ILE A 374 -14.57 8.44 8.29
N GLY A 375 -13.65 9.01 9.07
CA GLY A 375 -12.40 8.39 9.47
C GLY A 375 -12.43 8.05 10.95
N GLU A 376 -12.39 6.75 11.27
CA GLU A 376 -12.43 6.26 12.66
C GLU A 376 -13.54 6.91 13.50
N GLY A 377 -14.75 7.01 12.92
CA GLY A 377 -15.95 7.57 13.57
C GLY A 377 -16.09 9.10 13.52
N ARG A 378 -15.07 9.82 13.05
CA ARG A 378 -15.09 11.28 12.91
C ARG A 378 -15.43 11.66 11.47
N THR A 379 -16.26 12.69 11.29
CA THR A 379 -16.43 13.31 9.97
C THR A 379 -15.14 14.01 9.59
N VAL A 380 -14.50 13.57 8.50
CA VAL A 380 -13.24 14.12 7.99
C VAL A 380 -13.42 14.87 6.66
N TYR A 381 -14.56 14.68 6.00
CA TYR A 381 -15.02 15.47 4.87
C TYR A 381 -16.55 15.48 4.84
N ASP A 382 -17.14 16.64 4.53
CA ASP A 382 -18.59 16.82 4.42
C ASP A 382 -18.89 17.87 3.35
N GLN A 383 -19.64 17.49 2.31
CA GLN A 383 -20.02 18.35 1.18
C GLN A 383 -21.52 18.74 1.22
N ARG A 384 -22.26 18.23 2.19
CA ARG A 384 -23.69 18.45 2.33
C ARG A 384 -23.95 19.81 2.95
#